data_AF-A0A9I9E0U3-F1
#
_entry.id   AF-A0A9I9E0U3-F1
#
_cell.length_a   1.000
_cell.length_b   1.000
_cell.length_c   1.000
_cell.angle_alpha   90.00
_cell.angle_beta   90.00
_cell.angle_gamma   90.00
#
_symmetry.space_group_name_H-M   'P 1'
#
loop_
_entity.id
_entity.type
_entity.pdbx_description
1 polymer ?
#
loop_
_entity_poly.entity_id
_entity_poly.type
_entity_poly.pdbx_seq_one_letter_code
_entity_poly.pdbx_strand_id
1 'polypeptide(L)'
;MLLLWLTAMVPSTKPPACDQLHPETCRSPTAAQMAFLAVALSLMSIGAGGVRPCTLAFGADQIDRRDNPNNKRMLERFFGWYYASASFSVLIALTGIVYIQDHVGWKVGFGVPAGLMLFATVLFFAASSIYVKQKATKSLFSSFAQVAVAAFKNRKFPLPASPASTKWFYHKDSIFTQPSDKLRYL
;
A
#
# COMPACT_ATOMS: atom_id res chain seq x y z
N MET A 1 12.08 4.62 -6.57
CA MET A 1 12.74 3.92 -7.70
C MET A 1 13.86 4.74 -8.30
N LEU A 2 13.60 5.94 -8.84
CA LEU A 2 14.65 6.76 -9.48
C LEU A 2 15.84 7.08 -8.57
N LEU A 3 15.60 7.54 -7.33
CA LEU A 3 16.68 7.79 -6.37
C LEU A 3 17.50 6.54 -6.05
N LEU A 4 16.85 5.38 -5.91
CA LEU A 4 17.52 4.11 -5.68
C LEU A 4 18.35 3.68 -6.90
N TRP A 5 17.87 3.95 -8.11
CA TRP A 5 18.64 3.68 -9.32
C TRP A 5 19.86 4.62 -9.44
N LEU A 6 19.72 5.88 -9.05
CA LEU A 6 20.82 6.84 -9.02
C LEU A 6 21.95 6.42 -8.07
N THR A 7 21.66 5.71 -6.96
CA THR A 7 22.71 5.21 -6.06
C THR A 7 23.67 4.23 -6.77
N ALA A 8 23.16 3.45 -7.73
CA ALA A 8 23.94 2.50 -8.51
C ALA A 8 24.61 3.15 -9.73
N MET A 9 23.97 4.15 -10.33
CA MET A 9 24.46 4.85 -11.52
C MET A 9 25.61 5.81 -11.22
N VAL A 10 25.51 6.59 -10.14
CA VAL A 10 26.50 7.62 -9.80
C VAL A 10 27.70 6.99 -9.06
N PRO A 11 28.94 7.12 -9.58
CA PRO A 11 30.11 6.53 -8.93
C PRO A 11 30.40 7.11 -7.55
N SER A 12 30.08 8.39 -7.32
CA SER A 12 30.34 9.09 -6.05
C SER A 12 29.44 8.60 -4.90
N THR A 13 28.30 7.98 -5.20
CA THR A 13 27.34 7.50 -4.19
C THR A 13 27.61 6.07 -3.72
N LYS A 14 28.65 5.42 -4.24
CA LYS A 14 29.07 4.08 -3.83
C LYS A 14 30.56 4.03 -3.47
N PRO A 15 30.98 3.12 -2.60
CA PRO A 15 32.40 2.90 -2.36
C PRO A 15 33.10 2.43 -3.65
N PRO A 16 34.43 2.64 -3.75
CA PRO A 16 35.20 2.14 -4.88
C PRO A 16 35.06 0.62 -5.02
N ALA A 17 35.22 0.13 -6.25
CA ALA A 17 35.19 -1.31 -6.51
C ALA A 17 36.27 -1.99 -5.67
N CYS A 18 35.86 -3.01 -4.91
CA CYS A 18 36.79 -3.81 -4.12
C CYS A 18 36.85 -5.21 -4.70
N ASP A 19 38.07 -5.75 -4.78
CA ASP A 19 38.27 -7.14 -5.14
C ASP A 19 38.01 -8.02 -3.92
N GLN A 20 37.09 -8.98 -4.04
CA GLN A 20 36.73 -9.88 -2.94
C GLN A 20 37.90 -10.76 -2.49
N LEU A 21 38.95 -10.87 -3.31
CA LEU A 21 40.16 -11.63 -3.01
C LEU A 21 41.06 -10.95 -1.95
N HIS A 22 40.96 -9.63 -1.77
CA HIS A 22 41.74 -8.85 -0.80
C HIS A 22 40.84 -7.94 0.06
N PRO A 23 40.01 -8.51 0.95
CA PRO A 23 38.99 -7.78 1.71
C PRO A 23 39.56 -6.68 2.62
N GLU A 24 40.83 -6.80 3.03
CA GLU A 24 41.57 -5.80 3.82
C GLU A 24 41.73 -4.44 3.08
N THR A 25 41.57 -4.43 1.76
CA THR A 25 41.69 -3.23 0.92
C THR A 25 40.34 -2.56 0.66
N CYS A 26 39.23 -3.16 1.12
CA CYS A 26 37.90 -2.60 0.93
C CYS A 26 37.67 -1.37 1.82
N ARG A 27 37.36 -0.23 1.19
CA ARG A 27 36.95 0.96 1.91
C ARG A 27 35.48 0.87 2.31
N SER A 28 35.19 0.97 3.60
CA SER A 28 33.84 1.06 4.12
C SER A 28 33.08 2.27 3.54
N PRO A 29 31.75 2.15 3.34
CA PRO A 29 30.94 3.25 2.83
C PRO A 29 30.97 4.44 3.80
N THR A 30 30.97 5.64 3.24
CA THR A 30 30.90 6.88 4.04
C THR A 30 29.50 7.07 4.62
N ALA A 31 29.38 7.82 5.72
CA ALA A 31 28.08 8.14 6.33
C ALA A 31 27.12 8.83 5.34
N ALA A 32 27.64 9.67 4.44
CA ALA A 32 26.85 10.33 3.41
C ALA A 32 26.28 9.33 2.37
N GLN A 33 27.06 8.33 1.95
CA GLN A 33 26.60 7.29 1.03
C GLN A 33 25.51 6.42 1.66
N MET A 34 25.68 6.05 2.93
CA MET A 34 24.68 5.31 3.70
C MET A 34 23.39 6.13 3.90
N ALA A 35 23.51 7.41 4.25
CA ALA A 35 22.37 8.30 4.40
C ALA A 35 21.57 8.45 3.09
N PHE A 36 22.28 8.61 1.96
CA PHE A 36 21.63 8.71 0.65
C PHE A 36 20.86 7.43 0.29
N LEU A 37 21.45 6.26 0.54
CA LEU A 37 20.79 4.97 0.36
C LEU A 37 19.56 4.84 1.28
N ALA A 38 19.68 5.21 2.55
CA ALA A 38 18.58 5.14 3.51
C ALA A 38 17.40 6.01 3.05
N VAL A 39 17.65 7.26 2.64
CA VAL A 39 16.62 8.16 2.10
C VAL A 39 15.93 7.54 0.88
N ALA A 40 16.71 6.96 -0.05
CA ALA A 40 16.16 6.32 -1.24
C ALA A 40 15.24 5.14 -0.89
N LEU A 41 15.62 4.31 0.09
CA LEU A 41 14.82 3.17 0.57
C LEU A 41 13.58 3.63 1.35
N SER A 42 13.69 4.67 2.17
CA SER A 42 12.56 5.26 2.90
C SER A 42 11.50 5.80 1.93
N LEU A 43 11.91 6.58 0.93
CA LEU A 43 10.99 7.11 -0.08
C LEU A 43 10.36 6.00 -0.93
N MET A 44 11.12 4.95 -1.24
CA MET A 44 10.59 3.77 -1.91
C MET A 44 9.52 3.06 -1.07
N SER A 45 9.76 2.88 0.23
CA SER A 45 8.81 2.24 1.15
C SER A 45 7.52 3.04 1.26
N ILE A 46 7.62 4.37 1.43
CA ILE A 46 6.46 5.28 1.48
C ILE A 46 5.64 5.19 0.18
N GLY A 47 6.32 5.26 -0.97
CA GLY A 47 5.64 5.16 -2.28
C GLY A 47 4.96 3.81 -2.48
N ALA A 48 5.64 2.70 -2.15
CA ALA A 48 5.06 1.36 -2.26
C ALA A 48 3.87 1.15 -1.32
N GLY A 49 3.95 1.68 -0.10
CA GLY A 49 2.87 1.63 0.89
C GLY A 49 1.64 2.43 0.48
N GLY A 50 1.81 3.56 -0.22
CA GLY A 50 0.70 4.36 -0.72
C GLY A 50 0.04 3.76 -1.98
N VAL A 51 0.83 3.32 -2.96
CA VAL A 51 0.29 2.89 -4.26
C VAL A 51 -0.50 1.59 -4.15
N ARG A 52 0.01 0.58 -3.44
CA ARG A 52 -0.59 -0.77 -3.40
C ARG A 52 -2.07 -0.82 -2.96
N PRO A 53 -2.48 -0.22 -1.82
CA PRO A 53 -3.90 -0.24 -1.43
C PRO A 53 -4.75 0.62 -2.38
N CYS A 54 -4.21 1.71 -2.89
CA CYS A 54 -4.93 2.63 -3.77
C CYS A 54 -5.21 2.03 -5.15
N THR A 55 -4.27 1.28 -5.75
CA THR A 55 -4.45 0.71 -7.09
C THR A 55 -5.55 -0.34 -7.14
N LEU A 56 -5.63 -1.19 -6.11
CA LEU A 56 -6.66 -2.23 -6.06
C LEU A 56 -8.05 -1.63 -5.85
N ALA A 57 -8.19 -0.69 -4.90
CA ALA A 57 -9.44 0.02 -4.67
C ALA A 57 -9.89 0.80 -5.92
N PHE A 58 -8.96 1.54 -6.54
CA PHE A 58 -9.22 2.28 -7.77
C PHE A 58 -9.68 1.37 -8.91
N GLY A 59 -9.02 0.22 -9.11
CA GLY A 59 -9.40 -0.74 -10.14
C GLY A 59 -10.78 -1.35 -9.91
N ALA A 60 -11.11 -1.67 -8.65
CA ALA A 60 -12.45 -2.11 -8.27
C ALA A 60 -13.50 -1.04 -8.57
N ASP A 61 -13.21 0.24 -8.26
CA ASP A 61 -14.12 1.37 -8.54
C ASP A 61 -14.39 1.57 -10.04
N GLN A 62 -13.48 1.14 -10.93
CA GLN A 62 -13.71 1.21 -12.39
C GLN A 62 -14.71 0.13 -12.87
N ILE A 63 -14.82 -0.98 -12.15
CA ILE A 63 -15.60 -2.16 -12.54
C ILE A 63 -16.93 -2.22 -11.79
N ASP A 64 -17.01 -1.65 -10.59
CA ASP A 64 -18.22 -1.62 -9.75
C ASP A 64 -19.34 -0.82 -10.42
N ARG A 65 -20.16 -1.53 -11.20
CA ARG A 65 -21.37 -1.01 -11.85
C ARG A 65 -22.59 -1.56 -11.14
N ARG A 66 -23.09 -0.81 -10.15
CA ARG A 66 -24.17 -1.24 -9.25
C ARG A 66 -25.51 -1.50 -9.94
N ASP A 67 -25.69 -0.95 -11.13
CA ASP A 67 -26.84 -1.12 -12.02
C ASP A 67 -26.81 -2.47 -12.78
N ASN A 68 -25.65 -3.12 -12.88
CA ASN A 68 -25.51 -4.38 -13.62
C ASN A 68 -25.77 -5.59 -12.71
N PRO A 69 -26.71 -6.50 -13.06
CA PRO A 69 -26.96 -7.72 -12.28
C PRO A 69 -25.74 -8.65 -12.20
N ASN A 70 -24.81 -8.56 -13.16
CA ASN A 70 -23.59 -9.36 -13.21
C ASN A 70 -22.38 -8.73 -12.50
N ASN A 71 -22.56 -7.60 -11.81
CA ASN A 71 -21.47 -6.84 -11.19
C ASN A 71 -20.58 -7.70 -10.27
N LYS A 72 -21.19 -8.51 -9.40
CA LYS A 72 -20.47 -9.40 -8.48
C LYS A 72 -19.52 -10.35 -9.22
N ARG A 73 -20.00 -11.00 -10.28
CA ARG A 73 -19.21 -11.94 -11.09
C ARG A 73 -18.08 -11.24 -11.83
N MET A 74 -18.29 -10.01 -12.30
CA MET A 74 -17.25 -9.22 -12.94
C MET A 74 -16.15 -8.83 -11.94
N LEU A 75 -16.55 -8.42 -10.74
CA LEU A 75 -15.62 -8.02 -9.69
C LEU A 75 -14.81 -9.21 -9.16
N GLU A 76 -15.43 -10.37 -8.98
CA GLU A 76 -14.73 -11.63 -8.64
C GLU A 76 -13.70 -12.01 -9.71
N ARG A 77 -14.06 -11.92 -11.00
CA ARG A 77 -13.12 -12.17 -12.10
C ARG A 77 -11.97 -11.18 -12.10
N PHE A 78 -12.24 -9.90 -11.84
CA PHE A 78 -11.21 -8.89 -11.72
C PHE A 78 -10.23 -9.22 -10.61
N PHE A 79 -10.71 -9.51 -9.39
CA PHE A 79 -9.84 -9.88 -8.28
C PHE A 79 -9.06 -11.16 -8.58
N GLY A 80 -9.71 -12.17 -9.17
CA GLY A 80 -9.04 -13.41 -9.58
C GLY A 80 -7.87 -13.16 -10.55
N TRP A 81 -8.11 -12.39 -11.62
CA TRP A 81 -7.07 -12.02 -12.58
C TRP A 81 -5.99 -11.11 -11.99
N TYR A 82 -6.37 -10.18 -11.12
CA TYR A 82 -5.43 -9.30 -10.42
C TYR A 82 -4.45 -10.12 -9.57
N TYR A 83 -4.95 -11.05 -8.75
CA TYR A 83 -4.09 -11.89 -7.91
C TYR A 83 -3.25 -12.85 -8.74
N ALA A 84 -3.81 -13.47 -9.78
CA ALA A 84 -3.05 -14.32 -10.69
C ALA A 84 -1.89 -13.56 -11.37
N SER A 85 -2.18 -12.37 -11.90
CA SER A 85 -1.17 -11.50 -12.52
C SER A 85 -0.13 -11.01 -11.51
N ALA A 86 -0.55 -10.63 -10.30
CA ALA A 86 0.35 -10.21 -9.24
C ALA A 86 1.31 -11.34 -8.83
N SER A 87 0.80 -12.55 -8.61
CA SER A 87 1.63 -13.74 -8.31
C SER A 87 2.62 -14.02 -9.44
N PHE A 88 2.19 -13.96 -10.70
CA PHE A 88 3.07 -14.13 -11.85
C PHE A 88 4.17 -13.05 -11.90
N SER A 89 3.82 -11.79 -11.63
CA SER A 89 4.79 -10.69 -11.58
C SER A 89 5.84 -10.87 -10.49
N VAL A 90 5.46 -11.42 -9.32
CA VAL A 90 6.39 -11.73 -8.24
C VAL A 90 7.35 -12.84 -8.63
N LEU A 91 6.86 -13.88 -9.33
CA LEU A 91 7.73 -14.94 -9.86
C LEU A 91 8.79 -14.37 -10.81
N ILE A 92 8.39 -13.50 -11.75
CA ILE A 92 9.34 -12.83 -12.66
C ILE A 92 10.31 -11.92 -11.88
N ALA A 93 9.82 -11.20 -10.88
CA ALA A 93 10.67 -10.31 -10.08
C ALA A 93 11.74 -11.09 -9.31
N LEU A 94 11.37 -12.21 -8.67
CA LEU A 94 12.29 -13.02 -7.87
C LEU A 94 13.26 -13.86 -8.71
N THR A 95 12.94 -14.11 -9.98
CA THR A 95 13.80 -14.89 -10.90
C THR A 95 14.56 -13.99 -11.86
N GLY A 96 13.85 -13.32 -12.77
CA GLY A 96 14.44 -12.50 -13.83
C GLY A 96 15.14 -11.24 -13.31
N ILE A 97 14.50 -10.47 -12.42
CA ILE A 97 15.14 -9.23 -11.93
C ILE A 97 16.33 -9.56 -11.03
N VAL A 98 16.22 -10.59 -10.18
CA VAL A 98 17.36 -11.06 -9.35
C VAL A 98 18.50 -11.56 -10.23
N TYR A 99 18.22 -12.34 -11.28
CA TYR A 99 19.23 -12.77 -12.25
C TYR A 99 19.95 -11.59 -12.91
N ILE A 100 19.21 -10.56 -13.32
CA ILE A 100 19.80 -9.34 -13.90
C ILE A 100 20.65 -8.60 -12.86
N GLN A 101 20.20 -8.51 -11.61
CA GLN A 101 20.95 -7.86 -10.54
C GLN A 101 22.29 -8.55 -10.27
N ASP A 102 22.32 -9.88 -10.29
CA ASP A 102 23.51 -10.68 -9.98
C ASP A 102 24.50 -10.75 -11.16
N HIS A 103 24.00 -11.01 -12.37
CA HIS A 103 24.88 -11.22 -13.54
C HIS A 103 25.21 -9.96 -14.35
N VAL A 104 24.27 -9.02 -14.46
CA VAL A 104 24.44 -7.78 -15.26
C VAL A 104 24.75 -6.58 -14.36
N GLY A 105 24.42 -6.70 -13.08
CA GLY A 105 24.75 -5.73 -12.04
C GLY A 105 23.60 -4.77 -11.69
N TRP A 106 23.77 -4.15 -10.52
CA TRP A 106 22.77 -3.29 -9.88
C TRP A 106 22.33 -2.06 -10.68
N LYS A 107 23.18 -1.56 -11.59
CA LYS A 107 22.82 -0.45 -12.49
C LYS A 107 21.64 -0.81 -13.39
N VAL A 108 21.70 -1.96 -14.05
CA VAL A 108 20.62 -2.43 -14.92
C VAL A 108 19.48 -3.00 -14.08
N GLY A 109 19.81 -3.73 -13.01
CA GLY A 109 18.84 -4.35 -12.11
C GLY A 109 17.88 -3.37 -11.42
N PHE A 110 18.31 -2.15 -11.09
CA PHE A 110 17.41 -1.09 -10.61
C PHE A 110 16.82 -0.23 -11.74
N GLY A 111 17.49 -0.16 -12.89
CA GLY A 111 17.03 0.58 -14.05
C GLY A 111 15.76 -0.01 -14.68
N VAL A 112 15.69 -1.34 -14.80
CA VAL A 112 14.53 -2.03 -15.39
C VAL A 112 13.24 -1.75 -14.58
N PRO A 113 13.16 -1.97 -13.25
CA PRO A 113 11.98 -1.59 -12.47
C PRO A 113 11.67 -0.09 -12.50
N ALA A 114 12.69 0.77 -12.51
CA ALA A 114 12.49 2.22 -12.59
C ALA A 114 11.85 2.64 -13.91
N GLY A 115 12.30 2.07 -15.04
CA GLY A 115 11.73 2.30 -16.37
C GLY A 115 10.29 1.78 -16.48
N LEU A 116 10.02 0.56 -15.99
CA LEU A 116 8.68 -0.01 -15.98
C LEU A 116 7.70 0.82 -15.15
N MET A 117 8.13 1.32 -13.98
CA MET A 117 7.31 2.22 -13.16
C MET A 117 7.03 3.55 -13.85
N LEU A 118 8.02 4.14 -14.52
CA LEU A 118 7.83 5.37 -15.29
C LEU A 118 6.83 5.15 -16.44
N PHE A 119 7.00 4.06 -17.18
CA PHE A 119 6.10 3.68 -18.26
C PHE A 119 4.65 3.48 -17.75
N ALA A 120 4.46 2.72 -16.67
CA ALA A 120 3.16 2.53 -16.05
C ALA A 120 2.53 3.85 -15.59
N THR A 121 3.33 4.76 -15.04
CA THR A 121 2.88 6.10 -14.62
C THR A 121 2.39 6.93 -15.79
N VAL A 122 3.15 6.94 -16.90
CA VAL A 122 2.76 7.65 -18.14
C VAL A 122 1.46 7.10 -18.70
N LEU A 123 1.32 5.76 -18.78
CA LEU A 123 0.08 5.13 -19.24
C LEU A 123 -1.11 5.45 -18.34
N PHE A 124 -0.92 5.44 -17.02
CA PHE A 124 -1.96 5.79 -16.06
C PHE A 124 -2.48 7.21 -16.28
N PHE A 125 -1.58 8.19 -16.47
CA PHE A 125 -1.99 9.56 -16.75
C PHE A 125 -2.61 9.72 -18.15
N ALA A 126 -2.09 9.03 -19.16
CA ALA A 126 -2.64 9.06 -20.51
C ALA A 126 -4.08 8.53 -20.57
N ALA A 127 -4.40 7.50 -19.78
CA ALA A 127 -5.74 6.92 -19.68
C ALA A 127 -6.68 7.69 -18.72
N SER A 128 -6.22 8.79 -18.11
CA SER A 128 -6.97 9.52 -17.07
C SER A 128 -8.33 10.08 -17.51
N SER A 129 -8.53 10.31 -18.81
CA SER A 129 -9.80 10.76 -19.38
C SER A 129 -10.87 9.67 -19.43
N ILE A 130 -10.46 8.40 -19.42
CA ILE A 130 -11.35 7.23 -19.53
C ILE A 130 -11.82 6.78 -18.13
N TYR A 131 -11.09 7.15 -17.09
CA TYR A 131 -11.37 6.68 -15.72
C TYR A 131 -12.61 7.32 -15.11
N VAL A 132 -13.39 6.49 -14.42
CA VAL A 132 -14.48 6.90 -13.53
C VAL A 132 -13.87 7.54 -12.28
N LYS A 133 -14.16 8.83 -12.06
CA LYS A 133 -13.66 9.61 -10.92
C LYS A 133 -14.68 9.57 -9.79
N GLN A 134 -14.40 8.77 -8.76
CA GLN A 134 -15.24 8.71 -7.58
C GLN A 134 -15.15 10.00 -6.75
N LYS A 135 -16.28 10.42 -6.18
CA LYS A 135 -16.32 11.58 -5.27
C LYS A 135 -15.60 11.24 -3.96
N ALA A 136 -14.93 12.23 -3.38
CA ALA A 136 -14.25 12.05 -2.11
C ALA A 136 -15.24 11.62 -1.01
N THR A 137 -15.00 10.46 -0.42
CA THR A 137 -15.73 9.99 0.77
C THR A 137 -15.13 10.63 2.02
N LYS A 138 -15.93 10.78 3.09
CA LYS A 138 -15.47 11.31 4.39
C LYS A 138 -14.24 10.53 4.89
N SER A 139 -13.28 11.24 5.48
CA SER A 139 -12.02 10.65 5.94
C SER A 139 -12.22 9.63 7.05
N LEU A 140 -11.88 8.36 6.78
CA LEU A 140 -11.93 7.27 7.75
C LEU A 140 -11.04 7.54 8.97
N PHE A 141 -9.89 8.18 8.77
CA PHE A 141 -8.99 8.56 9.88
C PHE A 141 -9.64 9.53 10.84
N SER A 142 -10.44 10.47 10.33
CA SER A 142 -11.20 11.39 11.20
C SER A 142 -12.22 10.62 12.03
N SER A 143 -12.94 9.66 11.45
CA SER A 143 -13.86 8.80 12.17
C SER A 143 -13.15 7.96 13.24
N PHE A 144 -12.02 7.34 12.93
CA PHE A 144 -11.23 6.58 13.91
C PHE A 144 -10.73 7.46 15.06
N ALA A 145 -10.21 8.65 14.76
CA ALA A 145 -9.76 9.60 15.78
C ALA A 145 -10.93 10.06 16.67
N GLN A 146 -12.09 10.36 16.07
CA GLN A 146 -13.30 10.74 16.82
C GLN A 146 -13.74 9.62 17.77
N VAL A 147 -13.77 8.37 17.29
CA VAL A 147 -14.13 7.21 18.12
C VAL A 147 -13.11 7.00 19.25
N ALA A 148 -11.80 7.08 18.95
CA ALA A 148 -10.75 6.94 19.97
C ALA A 148 -10.84 8.04 21.05
N VAL A 149 -11.03 9.29 20.64
CA VAL A 149 -11.20 10.43 21.55
C VAL A 149 -12.48 10.27 22.38
N ALA A 150 -13.59 9.91 21.75
CA ALA A 150 -14.87 9.70 22.44
C ALA A 150 -14.78 8.55 23.45
N ALA A 151 -14.16 7.43 23.09
CA ALA A 151 -13.95 6.29 23.98
C ALA A 151 -13.06 6.66 25.17
N PHE A 152 -11.97 7.39 24.93
CA PHE A 152 -11.07 7.83 26.00
C PHE A 152 -11.74 8.83 26.96
N LYS A 153 -12.49 9.80 26.40
CA LYS A 153 -13.25 10.79 27.19
C LYS A 153 -14.36 10.12 28.00
N ASN A 154 -15.02 9.11 27.44
CA ASN A 154 -16.13 8.41 28.07
C ASN A 154 -15.70 7.22 28.95
N ARG A 155 -14.39 6.94 29.08
CA ARG A 155 -13.86 5.80 29.86
C ARG A 155 -14.28 5.82 31.34
N LYS A 156 -14.53 7.01 31.91
CA LYS A 156 -14.93 7.16 33.32
C LYS A 156 -16.43 7.35 33.51
N PHE A 157 -17.22 7.34 32.43
CA PHE A 157 -18.67 7.44 32.59
C PHE A 157 -19.19 6.15 33.23
N PRO A 158 -19.97 6.25 34.32
CA PRO A 158 -20.65 5.09 34.86
C PRO A 158 -21.56 4.52 33.76
N LEU A 159 -21.48 3.20 33.57
CA LEU A 159 -22.43 2.50 32.71
C LEU A 159 -23.84 2.81 33.23
N PRO A 160 -24.82 3.08 32.35
CA PRO A 160 -26.18 3.26 32.78
C PRO A 160 -26.60 2.05 33.61
N ALA A 161 -27.16 2.30 34.80
CA ALA A 161 -27.67 1.24 35.65
C ALA A 161 -28.73 0.42 34.89
N SER A 162 -28.79 -0.87 35.22
CA SER A 162 -29.71 -1.93 34.76
C SER A 162 -31.06 -1.43 34.18
N PRO A 163 -31.63 -2.14 33.18
CA PRO A 163 -32.45 -1.63 32.06
C PRO A 163 -33.91 -1.32 32.44
N ALA A 164 -34.15 -0.63 33.56
CA ALA A 164 -35.51 -0.24 33.95
C ALA A 164 -36.01 1.01 33.20
N SER A 165 -35.12 1.85 32.66
CA SER A 165 -35.52 3.14 32.07
C SER A 165 -34.80 3.56 30.78
N THR A 166 -33.81 2.81 30.29
CA THR A 166 -33.05 3.23 29.08
C THR A 166 -33.41 2.37 27.88
N LYS A 167 -34.25 2.89 26.98
CA LYS A 167 -34.62 2.25 25.71
C LYS A 167 -33.59 2.60 24.63
N TRP A 168 -32.91 1.61 24.09
CA TRP A 168 -32.01 1.76 22.95
C TRP A 168 -32.70 1.27 21.67
N PHE A 169 -32.77 2.13 20.65
CA PHE A 169 -33.39 1.80 19.36
C PHE A 169 -32.31 1.54 18.32
N TYR A 170 -32.23 0.31 17.82
CA TYR A 170 -31.25 -0.06 16.79
C TYR A 170 -31.72 0.31 15.37
N HIS A 171 -33.01 0.56 15.16
CA HIS A 171 -33.63 1.11 13.94
C HIS A 171 -35.06 1.57 14.27
N LYS A 172 -35.70 2.33 13.36
CA LYS A 172 -37.02 2.98 13.59
C LYS A 172 -38.18 2.03 13.92
N ASP A 173 -38.01 0.71 13.76
CA ASP A 173 -39.01 -0.34 14.03
C ASP A 173 -38.42 -1.66 14.62
N SER A 174 -37.28 -1.62 15.33
CA SER A 174 -36.66 -2.84 15.90
C SER A 174 -37.20 -3.19 17.30
N ILE A 175 -37.58 -4.46 17.52
CA ILE A 175 -38.15 -5.00 18.77
C ILE A 175 -37.05 -5.50 19.74
N PHE A 176 -35.80 -5.65 19.29
CA PHE A 176 -34.70 -6.11 20.14
C PHE A 176 -34.10 -4.96 20.96
N THR A 177 -34.13 -5.12 22.29
CA THR A 177 -33.79 -4.11 23.30
C THR A 177 -32.41 -4.30 23.94
N GLN A 178 -31.59 -5.25 23.48
CA GLN A 178 -30.26 -5.50 24.03
C GLN A 178 -29.21 -5.73 22.93
N PRO A 179 -28.03 -5.08 22.99
CA PRO A 179 -26.86 -5.58 22.28
C PRO A 179 -26.48 -6.93 22.89
N SER A 180 -26.16 -7.92 22.04
CA SER A 180 -25.70 -9.23 22.49
C SER A 180 -24.53 -9.10 23.47
N ASP A 181 -24.61 -9.79 24.62
CA ASP A 181 -23.56 -9.86 25.66
C ASP A 181 -22.20 -10.33 25.13
N LYS A 182 -22.15 -10.82 23.89
CA LYS A 182 -20.93 -11.28 23.22
C LYS A 182 -20.12 -10.18 22.53
N LEU A 183 -20.67 -8.96 22.36
CA LEU A 183 -19.99 -7.85 21.68
C LEU A 183 -19.34 -6.86 22.67
N ARG A 184 -18.92 -7.36 23.84
CA ARG A 184 -18.37 -6.52 24.92
C ARG A 184 -17.03 -5.84 24.59
N TYR A 185 -16.45 -6.10 23.43
CA TYR A 185 -15.23 -5.46 22.96
C TYR A 185 -15.22 -5.35 21.44
N LEU A 186 -15.70 -4.22 20.91
CA LEU A 186 -15.25 -3.59 19.67
C LEU A 186 -15.55 -2.09 19.74
#